data_AF-A0A7C4Y7E0-F1
#
_entry.id   AF-A0A7C4Y7E0-F1
#
_cell.length_a   1.000
_cell.length_b   1.000
_cell.length_c   1.000
_cell.angle_alpha   90.00
_cell.angle_beta   90.00
_cell.angle_gamma   90.00
#
_symmetry.space_group_name_H-M   'P 1'
#
loop_
_entity.id
_entity.type
_entity.pdbx_description
1 polymer ?
#
loop_
_entity_poly.entity_id
_entity_poly.type
_entity_poly.pdbx_seq_one_letter_code
_entity_poly.pdbx_strand_id
1 'polypeptide(L)'
;MEMPKPTDAHRRFENMAGNWRGAETLFPSPWDPNGGTATGQTKSRVALDGFTMIGDYQQERNGVVTFRGHSVWTYDVKDQNYVMYWWDNMGSAVNVFRGNFDGDKLTMNCTDYSGNWRLTYDYSNPDTLKSKMEMSQDGQNWAPFFEGEYHRVAAEEPKPAPAAAPAAAKAKKPIKKKPAIKKAAKVMKKKPAKPMKKKAKAKRR
;
A
#
# COMPACT_ATOMS: atom_id res chain seq x y z
N MET A 1 9.75 25.48 -30.58
CA MET A 1 10.28 24.78 -29.38
C MET A 1 10.62 23.37 -29.80
N GLU A 2 11.83 22.91 -29.50
CA GLU A 2 12.17 21.50 -29.69
C GLU A 2 11.44 20.66 -28.62
N MET A 3 10.92 19.50 -29.02
CA MET A 3 10.30 18.56 -28.08
C MET A 3 11.35 18.00 -27.12
N PRO A 4 11.04 17.85 -25.82
CA PRO A 4 11.96 17.21 -24.88
C PRO A 4 12.34 15.80 -25.34
N LYS A 5 13.57 15.38 -25.04
CA LYS A 5 14.09 14.02 -25.31
C LYS A 5 14.58 13.38 -23.99
N PRO A 6 14.44 12.06 -23.83
CA PRO A 6 15.01 11.36 -22.68
C PRO A 6 16.52 11.59 -22.57
N THR A 7 16.97 11.92 -21.38
CA THR A 7 18.40 12.05 -21.02
C THR A 7 18.96 10.70 -20.58
N ASP A 8 20.27 10.62 -20.32
CA ASP A 8 20.90 9.40 -19.80
C ASP A 8 20.32 8.95 -18.45
N ALA A 9 19.85 9.90 -17.63
CA ALA A 9 19.14 9.58 -16.39
C ALA A 9 17.82 8.84 -16.66
N HIS A 10 17.10 9.21 -17.73
CA HIS A 10 15.90 8.49 -18.13
C HIS A 10 16.23 7.09 -18.69
N ARG A 11 17.35 6.95 -19.41
CA ARG A 11 17.79 5.65 -19.95
C ARG A 11 18.11 4.62 -18.86
N ARG A 12 18.43 5.04 -17.63
CA ARG A 12 18.57 4.10 -16.49
C ARG A 12 17.32 3.27 -16.25
N PHE A 13 16.12 3.76 -16.61
CA PHE A 13 14.90 2.97 -16.54
C PHE A 13 14.92 1.72 -17.43
N GLU A 14 15.68 1.71 -18.52
CA GLU A 14 15.81 0.54 -19.39
C GLU A 14 16.48 -0.63 -18.65
N ASN A 15 17.45 -0.35 -17.78
CA ASN A 15 18.16 -1.36 -16.97
C ASN A 15 17.28 -1.87 -15.82
N MET A 16 16.48 -0.98 -15.22
CA MET A 16 15.59 -1.29 -14.11
C MET A 16 14.33 -2.05 -14.57
N ALA A 17 13.86 -1.78 -15.79
CA ALA A 17 12.68 -2.39 -16.36
C ALA A 17 12.88 -3.91 -16.56
N GLY A 18 11.80 -4.66 -16.39
CA GLY A 18 11.76 -6.09 -16.59
C GLY A 18 10.87 -6.81 -15.60
N ASN A 19 10.87 -8.14 -15.70
CA ASN A 19 10.23 -8.99 -14.72
C ASN A 19 11.29 -9.54 -13.78
N TRP A 20 11.09 -9.32 -12.49
CA TRP A 20 11.99 -9.70 -11.43
C TRP A 20 11.25 -10.62 -10.48
N ARG A 21 11.88 -11.72 -10.04
CA ARG A 21 11.32 -12.61 -9.01
C ARG A 21 12.43 -13.04 -8.06
N GLY A 22 12.15 -13.02 -6.77
CA GLY A 22 13.19 -13.11 -5.76
C GLY A 22 12.71 -13.58 -4.41
N ALA A 23 13.64 -14.12 -3.63
CA ALA A 23 13.40 -14.41 -2.22
C ALA A 23 13.52 -13.12 -1.41
N GLU A 24 12.71 -13.03 -0.36
CA GLU A 24 12.57 -11.87 0.49
C GLU A 24 12.65 -12.28 1.95
N THR A 25 13.39 -11.50 2.74
CA THR A 25 13.44 -11.58 4.20
C THR A 25 12.80 -10.34 4.77
N LEU A 26 11.74 -10.53 5.54
CA LEU A 26 10.99 -9.50 6.21
C LEU A 26 11.36 -9.53 7.69
N PHE A 27 11.84 -8.41 8.21
CA PHE A 27 12.29 -8.31 9.59
C PHE A 27 11.10 -8.02 10.51
N PRO A 28 11.20 -8.40 11.81
CA PRO A 28 10.20 -8.04 12.81
C PRO A 28 9.85 -6.55 12.78
N SER A 29 8.55 -6.26 12.70
CA SER A 29 8.04 -4.89 12.68
C SER A 29 6.73 -4.78 13.46
N PRO A 30 6.22 -3.57 13.77
CA PRO A 30 4.95 -3.41 14.47
C PRO A 30 3.74 -4.08 13.78
N TRP A 31 3.80 -4.28 12.46
CA TRP A 31 2.73 -4.90 11.67
C TRP A 31 2.94 -6.39 11.42
N ASP A 32 4.19 -6.87 11.51
CA ASP A 32 4.55 -8.28 11.44
C ASP A 32 5.60 -8.60 12.51
N PRO A 33 5.18 -8.89 13.75
CA PRO A 33 6.10 -9.06 14.89
C PRO A 33 7.08 -10.21 14.75
N ASN A 34 6.77 -11.20 13.91
CA ASN A 34 7.64 -12.36 13.71
C ASN A 34 8.53 -12.21 12.47
N GLY A 35 8.21 -11.25 11.59
CA GLY A 35 8.81 -11.19 10.26
C GLY A 35 8.58 -12.50 9.48
N GLY A 36 9.56 -12.87 8.66
CA GLY A 36 9.61 -14.16 7.99
C GLY A 36 10.14 -14.06 6.58
N THR A 37 9.89 -15.10 5.79
CA THR A 37 10.28 -15.14 4.38
C THR A 37 9.08 -14.88 3.47
N ALA A 38 9.36 -14.32 2.30
CA ALA A 38 8.39 -14.14 1.23
C ALA A 38 9.06 -14.36 -0.14
N THR A 39 8.25 -14.33 -1.19
CA THR A 39 8.72 -14.24 -2.57
C THR A 39 8.11 -13.00 -3.19
N GLY A 40 8.97 -12.08 -3.60
CA GLY A 40 8.54 -10.88 -4.30
C GLY A 40 8.65 -11.03 -5.80
N GLN A 41 7.76 -10.34 -6.50
CA GLN A 41 7.72 -10.26 -7.94
C GLN A 41 7.44 -8.83 -8.36
N THR A 42 8.25 -8.30 -9.27
CA THR A 42 8.05 -7.00 -9.89
C THR A 42 7.91 -7.19 -11.39
N LYS A 43 6.90 -6.58 -11.99
CA LYS A 43 6.75 -6.44 -13.44
C LYS A 43 6.83 -4.97 -13.77
N SER A 44 7.91 -4.54 -14.42
CA SER A 44 8.12 -3.14 -14.77
C SER A 44 8.41 -2.95 -16.24
N ARG A 45 7.99 -1.80 -16.77
CA ARG A 45 8.23 -1.40 -18.16
C ARG A 45 8.48 0.09 -18.26
N VAL A 46 9.35 0.46 -19.20
CA VAL A 46 9.47 1.85 -19.64
C VAL A 46 8.16 2.28 -20.31
N ALA A 47 7.75 3.53 -20.06
CA ALA A 47 6.50 4.12 -20.52
C ALA A 47 6.72 5.59 -20.89
N LEU A 48 5.73 6.17 -21.59
CA LEU A 48 5.73 7.57 -22.00
C LEU A 48 7.04 7.94 -22.72
N ASP A 49 7.35 7.21 -23.80
CA ASP A 49 8.46 7.50 -24.70
C ASP A 49 9.85 7.55 -24.04
N GLY A 50 10.03 6.82 -22.94
CA GLY A 50 11.31 6.74 -22.22
C GLY A 50 11.38 7.65 -20.99
N PHE A 51 10.39 8.51 -20.76
CA PHE A 51 10.43 9.46 -19.64
C PHE A 51 10.04 8.85 -18.30
N THR A 52 9.35 7.72 -18.30
CA THR A 52 8.83 7.10 -17.09
C THR A 52 9.03 5.59 -17.10
N MET A 53 8.99 5.00 -15.91
CA MET A 53 8.82 3.56 -15.75
C MET A 53 7.61 3.30 -14.86
N ILE A 54 6.79 2.33 -15.24
CA ILE A 54 5.72 1.84 -14.38
C ILE A 54 6.06 0.44 -13.89
N GLY A 55 5.65 0.10 -12.68
CA GLY A 55 5.92 -1.21 -12.11
C GLY A 55 4.81 -1.70 -11.19
N ASP A 56 4.42 -2.96 -11.34
CA ASP A 56 3.52 -3.68 -10.45
C ASP A 56 4.32 -4.65 -9.60
N TYR A 57 4.09 -4.63 -8.28
CA TYR A 57 4.75 -5.49 -7.32
C TYR A 57 3.74 -6.41 -6.63
N GLN A 58 4.14 -7.67 -6.40
CA GLN A 58 3.41 -8.63 -5.58
C GLN A 58 4.36 -9.36 -4.65
N GLN A 59 3.93 -9.51 -3.41
CA GLN A 59 4.59 -10.33 -2.41
C GLN A 59 3.73 -11.54 -2.08
N GLU A 60 4.32 -12.73 -2.10
CA GLU A 60 3.69 -14.00 -1.79
C GLU A 60 4.31 -14.63 -0.55
N ARG A 61 3.48 -15.15 0.35
CA ARG A 61 3.89 -16.03 1.45
C ARG A 61 3.08 -17.32 1.40
N ASN A 62 3.75 -18.46 1.43
CA ASN A 62 3.11 -19.79 1.43
C ASN A 62 2.03 -19.97 0.33
N GLY A 63 2.30 -19.52 -0.91
CA GLY A 63 1.34 -19.65 -2.01
C GLY A 63 0.27 -18.54 -2.07
N VAL A 64 0.24 -17.63 -1.10
CA VAL A 64 -0.80 -16.59 -0.98
C VAL A 64 -0.19 -15.21 -1.16
N VAL A 65 -0.73 -14.42 -2.09
CA VAL A 65 -0.32 -13.02 -2.27
C VAL A 65 -0.81 -12.19 -1.09
N THR A 66 0.11 -11.72 -0.26
CA THR A 66 -0.18 -10.97 0.98
C THR A 66 -0.10 -9.46 0.80
N PHE A 67 0.72 -8.98 -0.13
CA PHE A 67 0.94 -7.56 -0.35
C PHE A 67 1.11 -7.26 -1.85
N ARG A 68 0.62 -6.10 -2.27
CA ARG A 68 0.63 -5.64 -3.66
C ARG A 68 0.93 -4.16 -3.69
N GLY A 69 1.75 -3.75 -4.65
CA GLY A 69 2.07 -2.37 -4.88
C GLY A 69 2.09 -1.99 -6.35
N HIS A 70 2.00 -0.69 -6.60
CA HIS A 70 2.11 -0.07 -7.91
C HIS A 70 3.02 1.14 -7.80
N SER A 71 3.94 1.26 -8.75
CA SER A 71 4.94 2.32 -8.80
C SER A 71 4.90 3.06 -10.13
N VAL A 72 5.08 4.36 -10.07
CA VAL A 72 5.39 5.21 -11.22
C VAL A 72 6.69 5.94 -10.93
N TRP A 73 7.64 5.83 -11.84
CA TRP A 73 8.98 6.36 -11.72
C TRP A 73 9.21 7.47 -12.74
N THR A 74 9.83 8.54 -12.31
CA THR A 74 10.22 9.68 -13.14
C THR A 74 11.61 10.17 -12.76
N TYR A 75 12.21 11.00 -13.60
CA TYR A 75 13.42 11.75 -13.27
C TYR A 75 13.11 13.25 -13.27
N ASP A 76 13.29 13.90 -12.12
CA ASP A 76 13.15 15.34 -11.99
C ASP A 76 14.43 16.01 -12.52
N VAL A 77 14.32 16.64 -13.70
CA VAL A 77 15.46 17.32 -14.35
C VAL A 77 15.90 18.55 -13.56
N LYS A 78 14.98 19.22 -12.85
CA LYS A 78 15.27 20.44 -12.09
C LYS A 78 16.02 20.10 -10.82
N ASP A 79 15.53 19.11 -10.07
CA ASP A 79 16.11 18.72 -8.78
C ASP A 79 17.15 17.60 -8.92
N GLN A 80 17.40 17.15 -10.15
CA GLN A 80 18.38 16.13 -10.54
C GLN A 80 18.28 14.86 -9.68
N ASN A 81 17.07 14.32 -9.57
CA ASN A 81 16.80 13.11 -8.79
C ASN A 81 15.75 12.21 -9.42
N TYR A 82 15.78 10.94 -9.05
CA TYR A 82 14.74 9.99 -9.36
C TYR A 82 13.60 10.13 -8.35
N VAL A 83 12.37 10.04 -8.85
CA VAL A 83 11.16 10.11 -8.04
C VAL A 83 10.35 8.83 -8.29
N MET A 84 9.97 8.14 -7.22
CA MET A 84 9.03 7.02 -7.26
C MET A 84 7.76 7.41 -6.50
N TYR A 85 6.64 7.34 -7.19
CA TYR A 85 5.30 7.43 -6.62
C TYR A 85 4.78 6.01 -6.39
N TRP A 86 4.45 5.69 -5.14
CA TRP A 86 4.10 4.35 -4.70
C TRP A 86 2.70 4.30 -4.08
N TRP A 87 1.95 3.27 -4.45
CA TRP A 87 0.67 2.90 -3.86
C TRP A 87 0.67 1.42 -3.51
N ASP A 88 0.00 1.05 -2.42
CA ASP A 88 -0.16 -0.36 -2.04
C ASP A 88 -1.51 -0.67 -1.41
N ASN A 89 -1.72 -1.96 -1.14
CA ASN A 89 -2.96 -2.47 -0.56
C ASN A 89 -3.06 -2.29 0.97
N MET A 90 -2.19 -1.49 1.60
CA MET A 90 -2.32 -1.09 3.01
C MET A 90 -3.26 0.11 3.20
N GLY A 91 -3.67 0.76 2.10
CA GLY A 91 -4.71 1.79 2.09
C GLY A 91 -4.22 3.20 2.43
N SER A 92 -2.91 3.41 2.46
CA SER A 92 -2.30 4.74 2.60
C SER A 92 -2.46 5.57 1.33
N ALA A 93 -2.28 6.88 1.46
CA ALA A 93 -2.09 7.77 0.32
C ALA A 93 -0.75 7.46 -0.38
N VAL A 94 -0.50 8.13 -1.52
CA VAL A 94 0.76 7.94 -2.27
C VAL A 94 1.99 8.23 -1.39
N ASN A 95 2.93 7.30 -1.38
CA ASN A 95 4.28 7.55 -0.87
C ASN A 95 5.15 8.08 -2.01
N VAL A 96 5.92 9.14 -1.75
CA VAL A 96 6.82 9.73 -2.74
C VAL A 96 8.26 9.57 -2.27
N PHE A 97 8.97 8.65 -2.90
CA PHE A 97 10.38 8.41 -2.66
C PHE A 97 11.21 9.28 -3.61
N ARG A 98 12.31 9.84 -3.11
CA ARG A 98 13.28 10.61 -3.91
C ARG A 98 14.70 10.15 -3.65
N GLY A 99 15.51 10.08 -4.69
CA GLY A 99 16.84 9.50 -4.56
C GLY A 99 17.72 9.62 -5.78
N ASN A 100 18.95 9.13 -5.63
CA ASN A 100 19.97 9.17 -6.68
C ASN A 100 20.80 7.89 -6.71
N PHE A 101 21.39 7.66 -7.87
CA PHE A 101 22.39 6.62 -8.06
C PHE A 101 23.76 7.09 -7.57
N ASP A 102 24.48 6.20 -6.89
CA ASP A 102 25.92 6.21 -6.73
C ASP A 102 26.47 4.94 -7.38
N GLY A 103 27.11 5.09 -8.55
CA GLY A 103 27.40 3.99 -9.45
C GLY A 103 26.12 3.28 -9.89
N ASP A 104 25.97 2.01 -9.50
CA ASP A 104 24.79 1.18 -9.80
C ASP A 104 23.85 1.00 -8.60
N LYS A 105 24.11 1.71 -7.50
CA LYS A 105 23.28 1.69 -6.29
C LYS A 105 22.38 2.90 -6.23
N LEU A 106 21.07 2.69 -6.29
CA LEU A 106 20.07 3.73 -6.12
C LEU A 106 19.62 3.77 -4.67
N THR A 107 19.77 4.91 -3.99
CA THR A 107 19.22 5.13 -2.66
C THR A 107 18.11 6.17 -2.72
N MET A 108 16.93 5.82 -2.23
CA MET A 108 15.76 6.71 -2.18
C MET A 108 15.22 6.83 -0.76
N ASN A 109 14.72 8.00 -0.42
CA ASN A 109 14.13 8.27 0.89
C ASN A 109 12.70 8.78 0.75
N CYS A 110 11.85 8.42 1.71
CA CYS A 110 10.50 8.94 1.87
C CYS A 110 10.26 9.23 3.35
N THR A 111 9.52 10.29 3.66
CA THR A 111 9.03 10.55 5.01
C THR A 111 7.52 10.62 4.96
N ASP A 112 6.86 9.85 5.81
CA ASP A 112 5.41 9.85 5.96
C ASP A 112 5.00 9.89 7.45
N TYR A 113 3.73 9.65 7.73
CA TYR A 113 3.19 9.69 9.09
C TYR A 113 3.76 8.59 10.01
N SER A 114 4.35 7.53 9.45
CA SER A 114 4.90 6.39 10.18
C SER A 114 6.41 6.52 10.46
N GLY A 115 7.07 7.48 9.82
CA GLY A 115 8.48 7.80 10.03
C GLY A 115 9.23 8.03 8.72
N ASN A 116 10.54 7.78 8.76
CA ASN A 116 11.42 7.87 7.60
C ASN A 116 11.69 6.48 7.04
N TRP A 117 11.69 6.39 5.73
CA TRP A 117 11.92 5.19 4.96
C TRP A 117 13.09 5.41 4.03
N ARG A 118 13.95 4.39 3.91
CA ARG A 118 15.03 4.35 2.93
C ARG A 118 14.93 3.07 2.15
N LEU A 119 15.02 3.18 0.84
CA LEU A 119 15.01 2.08 -0.09
C LEU A 119 16.30 2.13 -0.90
N THR A 120 17.05 1.04 -0.84
CA THR A 120 18.30 0.88 -1.58
C THR A 120 18.12 -0.24 -2.59
N TYR A 121 18.47 0.04 -3.84
CA TYR A 121 18.54 -0.95 -4.91
C TYR A 121 19.96 -1.05 -5.43
N ASP A 122 20.45 -2.27 -5.63
CA ASP A 122 21.74 -2.55 -6.26
C ASP A 122 21.50 -3.23 -7.62
N TYR A 123 21.89 -2.53 -8.68
CA TYR A 123 21.81 -2.97 -10.08
C TYR A 123 23.19 -3.30 -10.67
N SER A 124 24.21 -3.53 -9.84
CA SER A 124 25.58 -3.83 -10.30
C SER A 124 25.69 -5.09 -11.15
N ASN A 125 24.69 -5.98 -11.10
CA ASN A 125 24.59 -7.14 -11.96
C ASN A 125 23.33 -7.04 -12.85
N PRO A 126 23.42 -7.11 -14.19
CA PRO A 126 22.28 -6.96 -15.10
C PRO A 126 21.09 -7.89 -14.86
N ASP A 127 21.33 -9.08 -14.31
CA ASP A 127 20.32 -10.12 -14.09
C ASP A 127 19.98 -10.34 -12.61
N THR A 128 20.57 -9.55 -11.71
CA THR A 128 20.28 -9.60 -10.27
C THR A 128 19.98 -8.21 -9.73
N LEU A 129 18.83 -8.08 -9.09
CA LEU A 129 18.45 -6.89 -8.33
C LEU A 129 18.50 -7.22 -6.85
N LYS A 130 19.27 -6.49 -6.06
CA LYS A 130 19.16 -6.53 -4.59
C LYS A 130 18.39 -5.33 -4.11
N SER A 131 17.43 -5.53 -3.23
CA SER A 131 16.65 -4.46 -2.61
C SER A 131 16.74 -4.54 -1.10
N LYS A 132 16.84 -3.39 -0.46
CA LYS A 132 16.80 -3.25 0.99
C LYS A 132 15.92 -2.07 1.36
N MET A 133 14.97 -2.28 2.26
CA MET A 133 14.16 -1.23 2.87
C MET A 133 14.48 -1.12 4.35
N GLU A 134 14.64 0.11 4.82
CA GLU A 134 14.96 0.45 6.20
C GLU A 134 13.99 1.52 6.68
N MET A 135 13.72 1.51 7.99
CA MET A 135 12.89 2.51 8.65
C MET A 135 13.64 3.21 9.77
N SER A 136 13.30 4.47 10.01
CA SER A 136 13.91 5.29 11.05
C SER A 136 12.91 6.29 11.63
N GLN A 137 12.84 6.37 12.96
CA GLN A 137 12.00 7.34 13.65
C GLN A 137 12.62 8.75 13.68
N ASP A 138 13.95 8.84 13.68
CA ASP A 138 14.71 10.09 13.81
C ASP A 138 15.47 10.49 12.52
N GLY A 139 15.45 9.63 11.50
CA GLY A 139 16.20 9.79 10.25
C GLY A 139 17.70 9.50 10.38
N GLN A 140 18.16 9.06 11.56
CA GLN A 140 19.57 8.82 11.88
C GLN A 140 19.84 7.34 12.17
N ASN A 141 18.97 6.72 12.97
CA ASN A 141 19.07 5.32 13.36
C ASN A 141 18.14 4.49 12.46
N TRP A 142 18.73 3.68 11.59
CA TRP A 142 18.02 2.90 10.57
C TRP A 142 17.94 1.43 10.98
N ALA A 143 16.71 0.90 11.01
CA ALA A 143 16.44 -0.51 11.26
C ALA A 143 16.01 -1.19 9.95
N PRO A 144 16.49 -2.41 9.65
CA PRO A 144 16.04 -3.14 8.48
C PRO A 144 14.56 -3.49 8.61
N PHE A 145 13.84 -3.32 7.51
CA PHE A 145 12.43 -3.70 7.39
C PHE A 145 12.27 -4.88 6.42
N PHE A 146 12.99 -4.82 5.30
CA PHE A 146 12.91 -5.80 4.23
C PHE A 146 14.26 -5.89 3.49
N GLU A 147 14.66 -7.11 3.12
CA GLU A 147 15.77 -7.38 2.19
C GLU A 147 15.35 -8.43 1.16
N GLY A 148 15.70 -8.23 -0.10
CA GLY A 148 15.40 -9.18 -1.16
C GLY A 148 16.48 -9.26 -2.22
N GLU A 149 16.60 -10.43 -2.80
CA GLU A 149 17.44 -10.71 -3.96
C GLU A 149 16.56 -11.31 -5.06
N TYR A 150 16.49 -10.61 -6.18
CA TYR A 150 15.64 -10.95 -7.32
C TYR A 150 16.49 -11.24 -8.53
N HIS A 151 16.00 -12.17 -9.35
CA HIS A 151 16.58 -12.47 -10.65
C HIS A 151 15.60 -12.11 -11.75
N ARG A 152 16.16 -11.72 -12.88
CA ARG A 152 15.37 -11.47 -14.09
C ARG A 152 14.70 -12.77 -14.52
N VAL A 153 13.40 -12.71 -14.82
CA VAL A 153 12.63 -13.84 -15.33
C VAL A 153 12.01 -13.49 -16.68
N ALA A 154 11.81 -14.52 -17.51
CA ALA A 154 11.07 -14.35 -18.75
C ALA A 154 9.67 -13.81 -18.45
N ALA A 155 9.10 -13.05 -19.40
CA ALA A 155 7.72 -12.62 -19.29
C ALA A 155 6.80 -13.84 -19.26
N GLU A 156 6.20 -14.10 -18.10
CA GLU A 156 5.15 -15.08 -17.97
C GLU A 156 3.91 -14.55 -18.72
N GLU A 157 3.36 -15.36 -19.62
CA GLU A 157 2.06 -15.08 -20.23
C GLU A 157 1.03 -14.84 -19.12
N PRO A 158 0.13 -13.86 -19.27
CA PRO A 158 -0.80 -13.51 -18.20
C PRO A 158 -1.69 -14.72 -17.88
N LYS A 159 -1.40 -15.39 -16.77
CA LYS A 159 -2.33 -16.34 -16.16
C LYS A 159 -3.60 -15.57 -15.84
N PRO A 160 -4.79 -16.00 -16.32
CA PRO A 160 -6.03 -15.28 -16.08
C PRO A 160 -6.17 -15.06 -14.59
N ALA A 161 -6.43 -13.80 -14.20
CA ALA A 161 -6.63 -13.44 -12.81
C ALA A 161 -7.62 -14.43 -12.19
N PRO A 162 -7.35 -14.98 -10.99
CA PRO A 162 -8.35 -15.76 -10.28
C PRO A 162 -9.59 -14.87 -10.19
N ALA A 163 -10.71 -15.32 -10.76
CA ALA A 163 -11.98 -14.62 -10.64
C ALA A 163 -12.15 -14.26 -9.18
N ALA A 164 -12.34 -12.96 -8.90
CA ALA A 164 -12.58 -12.47 -7.56
C ALA A 164 -13.60 -13.41 -6.90
N ALA A 165 -13.20 -14.06 -5.81
CA ALA A 165 -14.08 -14.96 -5.08
C ALA A 165 -15.41 -14.21 -4.86
N PRO A 166 -16.56 -14.82 -5.21
CA PRO A 166 -17.83 -14.11 -5.12
C PRO A 166 -17.98 -13.63 -3.69
N ALA A 167 -18.14 -12.31 -3.54
CA ALA A 167 -18.42 -11.68 -2.26
C ALA A 167 -19.49 -12.52 -1.56
N ALA A 168 -19.15 -13.09 -0.41
CA ALA A 168 -20.04 -13.93 0.36
C ALA A 168 -21.39 -13.23 0.46
N ALA A 169 -22.38 -13.78 -0.24
CA ALA A 169 -23.74 -13.27 -0.21
C ALA A 169 -24.18 -13.35 1.25
N LYS A 170 -24.25 -12.20 1.93
CA LYS A 170 -24.86 -12.10 3.26
C LYS A 170 -26.29 -12.59 3.10
N ALA A 171 -26.56 -13.79 3.60
CA ALA A 171 -27.89 -14.36 3.66
C ALA A 171 -28.81 -13.36 4.37
N LYS A 172 -29.73 -12.75 3.63
CA LYS A 172 -30.83 -11.97 4.19
C LYS A 172 -31.68 -12.95 5.00
N LYS A 173 -31.55 -12.92 6.33
CA LYS A 173 -32.47 -13.63 7.23
C LYS A 173 -33.90 -13.16 6.92
N PRO A 174 -34.86 -14.06 6.65
CA PRO A 174 -36.23 -13.66 6.40
C PRO A 174 -36.85 -13.08 7.69
N ILE A 175 -37.40 -11.87 7.57
CA ILE A 175 -38.18 -11.21 8.61
C ILE A 175 -39.42 -12.08 8.86
N LYS A 176 -39.50 -12.72 10.04
CA LYS A 176 -40.72 -13.41 10.49
C LYS A 176 -41.82 -12.37 10.67
N LYS A 177 -42.88 -12.46 9.85
CA LYS A 177 -44.11 -11.67 10.02
C LYS A 177 -44.72 -12.00 11.39
N LYS A 178 -44.90 -10.99 12.26
CA LYS A 178 -45.67 -11.12 13.50
C LYS A 178 -47.15 -11.39 13.17
N PRO A 179 -47.84 -12.31 13.86
CA PRO A 179 -49.27 -12.47 13.68
C PRO A 179 -50.04 -11.31 14.32
N ALA A 180 -51.15 -10.93 13.67
CA ALA A 180 -52.03 -9.85 14.06
C ALA A 180 -52.70 -10.12 15.42
N ILE A 181 -52.54 -9.18 16.36
CA ILE A 181 -53.26 -9.19 17.63
C ILE A 181 -54.68 -8.66 17.39
N LYS A 182 -55.68 -9.54 17.55
CA LYS A 182 -57.11 -9.17 17.57
C LYS A 182 -57.39 -8.28 18.79
N LYS A 183 -57.98 -7.11 18.55
CA LYS A 183 -58.47 -6.19 19.58
C LYS A 183 -59.63 -6.83 20.36
N ALA A 184 -59.52 -6.87 21.69
CA ALA A 184 -60.67 -6.96 22.58
C ALA A 184 -60.67 -5.71 23.47
N ALA A 185 -61.74 -4.93 23.36
CA ALA A 185 -61.98 -3.74 24.16
C ALA A 185 -62.56 -4.13 25.52
N LYS A 186 -62.03 -3.56 26.61
CA LYS A 186 -62.82 -3.36 27.83
C LYS A 186 -62.46 -2.01 28.45
N VAL A 187 -63.50 -1.18 28.55
CA VAL A 187 -63.52 0.18 29.08
C VAL A 187 -63.53 0.12 30.62
N MET A 188 -62.74 0.97 31.29
CA MET A 188 -63.18 1.57 32.57
C MET A 188 -62.40 2.86 32.93
N LYS A 189 -63.13 3.98 32.77
CA LYS A 189 -63.25 5.19 33.63
C LYS A 189 -62.00 6.02 33.99
N LYS A 190 -61.97 7.24 33.40
CA LYS A 190 -61.15 8.41 33.76
C LYS A 190 -61.62 9.06 35.07
N LYS A 191 -60.67 9.59 35.87
CA LYS A 191 -60.71 10.93 36.52
C LYS A 191 -59.35 11.27 37.20
N PRO A 192 -59.04 12.53 37.55
CA PRO A 192 -58.18 13.40 36.74
C PRO A 192 -56.86 13.84 37.41
N ALA A 193 -56.02 14.51 36.62
CA ALA A 193 -54.71 15.04 36.99
C ALA A 193 -54.73 16.23 37.96
N LYS A 194 -53.64 16.39 38.72
CA LYS A 194 -53.13 17.70 39.20
C LYS A 194 -51.59 17.73 39.14
N PRO A 195 -50.98 18.93 39.00
CA PRO A 195 -49.66 19.11 38.39
C PRO A 195 -48.57 19.55 39.38
N MET A 196 -47.41 19.92 38.81
CA MET A 196 -46.42 20.91 39.31
C MET A 196 -45.32 20.32 40.24
N LYS A 197 -44.02 20.66 40.19
CA LYS A 197 -43.27 21.85 39.75
C LYS A 197 -41.84 21.48 39.32
N LYS A 198 -41.33 22.16 38.28
CA LYS A 198 -39.89 22.40 38.09
C LYS A 198 -39.35 23.24 39.25
N LYS A 199 -38.18 22.89 39.80
CA LYS A 199 -37.32 23.85 40.49
C LYS A 199 -35.94 23.84 39.86
N ALA A 200 -35.57 25.01 39.36
CA ALA A 200 -34.23 25.36 38.94
C ALA A 200 -33.53 26.17 40.05
N LYS A 201 -32.20 26.18 39.97
CA LYS A 201 -31.21 27.10 40.58
C LYS A 201 -30.92 26.95 42.08
N ALA A 202 -29.64 26.81 42.41
CA ALA A 202 -28.85 27.96 42.87
C ALA A 202 -27.33 27.71 42.82
N LYS A 203 -26.64 28.79 42.44
CA LYS A 203 -25.20 29.07 42.46
C LYS A 203 -24.76 29.53 43.87
N ARG A 204 -23.43 29.60 44.08
CA ARG A 204 -22.61 30.17 45.19
C ARG A 204 -22.05 29.07 46.12
N ARG A 205 -20.77 29.09 46.50
CA ARG A 205 -19.77 30.16 46.56
C ARG A 205 -18.47 29.75 45.87
#